data_AF-A0A8J7LH73-F1
#
_entry.id   AF-A0A8J7LH73-F1
#
_cell.length_a   1.000
_cell.length_b   1.000
_cell.length_c   1.000
_cell.angle_alpha   90.00
_cell.angle_beta   90.00
_cell.angle_gamma   90.00
#
_symmetry.space_group_name_H-M   'P 1'
#
loop_
_entity.id
_entity.type
_entity.pdbx_description
1 polymer ?
#
loop_
_entity_poly.entity_id
_entity_poly.type
_entity_poly.pdbx_seq_one_letter_code
_entity_poly.pdbx_strand_id
1 'polypeptide(L)'
;LEQAFGVLRHHQRRCTGRKVAASSIVIRGTVQLASAIATALHCFTAQDLAQVCVQNWQQLRSDLRQHQLHRIQQLRFRRNPEAFLDTLEKLLL
;
A
#
# COMPACT_ATOMS: atom_id res chain seq x y z
N LEU A 1 17.10 -2.78 17.08
CA LEU A 1 16.38 -2.94 15.79
C LEU A 1 15.60 -4.24 15.71
N GLU A 2 16.15 -5.38 16.10
CA GLU A 2 15.44 -6.67 16.07
C GLU A 2 14.09 -6.67 16.81
N GLN A 3 14.00 -5.99 17.95
CA GLN A 3 12.74 -5.86 18.69
C GLN A 3 11.64 -5.18 17.85
N ALA A 4 11.98 -4.13 17.10
CA ALA A 4 11.03 -3.42 16.23
C ALA A 4 10.56 -4.31 15.06
N PHE A 5 11.47 -5.07 14.45
CA PHE A 5 11.10 -6.07 13.45
C PHE A 5 10.25 -7.21 14.05
N GLY A 6 10.50 -7.60 15.30
CA GLY A 6 9.67 -8.54 16.06
C GLY A 6 8.23 -8.06 16.22
N VAL A 7 8.05 -6.81 16.66
CA VAL A 7 6.73 -6.16 16.80
C VAL A 7 6.01 -6.09 15.46
N LEU A 8 6.68 -5.64 14.39
CA LEU A 8 6.11 -5.59 13.05
C LEU A 8 5.64 -6.99 12.57
N ARG A 9 6.49 -8.02 12.72
CA ARG A 9 6.13 -9.41 12.37
C ARG A 9 4.95 -9.93 13.20
N HIS A 10 4.89 -9.57 14.48
CA HIS A 10 3.78 -9.93 15.36
C HIS A 10 2.45 -9.31 14.87
N HIS A 11 2.42 -8.01 14.63
CA HIS A 11 1.22 -7.32 14.11
C HIS A 11 0.78 -7.88 12.76
N GLN A 12 1.70 -8.11 11.83
CA GLN A 12 1.36 -8.68 10.53
C GLN A 12 0.73 -10.07 10.63
N ARG A 13 1.25 -10.93 11.51
CA ARG A 13 0.65 -12.24 11.78
C ARG A 13 -0.76 -12.12 12.32
N ARG A 14 -1.02 -11.20 13.24
CA ARG A 14 -2.36 -10.97 13.81
C ARG A 14 -3.36 -10.43 12.78
N CYS A 15 -2.94 -9.49 11.93
CA CYS A 15 -3.82 -8.88 10.95
C CYS A 15 -4.07 -9.75 9.72
N THR A 16 -3.10 -10.59 9.32
CA THR A 16 -3.17 -11.36 8.05
C THR A 16 -3.25 -12.87 8.24
N GLY A 17 -2.99 -13.38 9.44
CA GLY A 17 -2.88 -14.82 9.74
C GLY A 17 -1.64 -15.51 9.16
N ARG A 18 -0.77 -14.80 8.44
CA ARG A 18 0.38 -15.39 7.74
C ARG A 18 1.64 -15.39 8.58
N LYS A 19 2.29 -16.56 8.73
CA LYS A 19 3.56 -16.71 9.47
C LYS A 19 4.75 -16.06 8.75
N VAL A 20 4.71 -16.05 7.42
CA VAL A 20 5.74 -15.51 6.52
C VAL A 20 5.49 -14.01 6.30
N ALA A 21 6.56 -13.23 6.26
CA ALA A 21 6.49 -11.80 5.94
C ALA A 21 5.88 -11.60 4.55
N ALA A 22 4.91 -10.69 4.44
CA ALA A 22 4.34 -10.34 3.15
C ALA A 22 5.38 -9.63 2.26
N SER A 23 5.36 -9.88 0.95
CA SER A 23 6.22 -9.17 -0.01
C SER A 23 6.06 -7.65 0.04
N SER A 24 4.92 -7.17 0.56
CA SER A 24 4.69 -5.74 0.82
C SER A 24 5.68 -5.12 1.81
N ILE A 25 6.35 -5.90 2.68
CA ILE A 25 7.41 -5.38 3.57
C ILE A 25 8.57 -4.80 2.78
N VAL A 26 8.90 -5.35 1.61
CA VAL A 26 10.02 -4.82 0.82
C VAL A 26 9.68 -3.44 0.29
N ILE A 27 8.42 -3.23 -0.08
CA ILE A 27 7.95 -1.99 -0.73
C ILE A 27 7.53 -0.95 0.31
N ARG A 28 6.93 -1.38 1.41
CA ARG A 28 6.30 -0.52 2.44
C ARG A 28 6.96 -0.64 3.82
N GLY A 29 8.08 -1.36 3.93
CA GLY A 29 8.70 -1.73 5.20
C GLY A 29 9.13 -0.55 6.03
N THR A 30 9.60 0.52 5.39
CA THR A 30 9.98 1.77 6.07
C THR A 30 8.81 2.38 6.82
N VAL A 31 7.66 2.54 6.14
CA VAL A 31 6.42 3.07 6.73
C VAL A 31 5.86 2.10 7.76
N GLN A 32 5.84 0.80 7.47
CA GLN A 32 5.30 -0.22 8.38
C GLN A 32 6.11 -0.33 9.67
N LEU A 33 7.44 -0.23 9.59
CA LEU A 33 8.31 -0.25 10.76
C LEU A 33 8.12 1.01 11.60
N ALA A 34 8.09 2.19 10.97
CA ALA A 34 7.82 3.45 11.66
C ALA A 34 6.45 3.42 12.35
N SER A 35 5.40 2.92 11.69
CA SER A 35 4.08 2.80 12.30
C SER A 35 4.07 1.82 13.47
N ALA A 36 4.75 0.67 13.34
CA ALA A 36 4.81 -0.33 14.40
C ALA A 36 5.52 0.20 15.65
N ILE A 37 6.60 0.97 15.47
CA ILE A 37 7.30 1.65 16.57
C ILE A 37 6.40 2.72 17.19
N ALA A 38 5.79 3.59 16.36
CA ALA A 38 4.93 4.65 16.84
C ALA A 38 3.75 4.10 17.68
N THR A 39 3.09 3.04 17.20
CA THR A 39 1.96 2.42 17.93
C THR A 39 2.39 1.63 19.16
N ALA A 40 3.65 1.21 19.25
CA ALA A 40 4.18 0.58 20.45
C ALA A 40 4.51 1.62 21.53
N LEU A 41 4.91 2.83 21.13
CA LEU A 41 5.23 3.92 22.04
C LEU A 41 3.98 4.67 22.50
N HIS A 42 2.99 4.84 21.63
CA HIS A 42 1.77 5.59 21.89
C HIS A 42 0.51 4.87 21.43
N CYS A 43 -0.53 4.93 22.25
CA CYS A 43 -1.88 4.54 21.86
C CYS A 43 -2.54 5.73 21.15
N PHE A 44 -2.76 5.60 19.84
CA PHE A 44 -3.44 6.63 19.07
C PHE A 44 -4.96 6.52 19.26
N THR A 45 -5.57 7.61 19.68
CA THR A 45 -7.03 7.77 19.69
C THR A 45 -7.54 8.12 18.29
N ALA A 46 -8.86 8.02 18.08
CA ALA A 46 -9.46 8.44 16.82
C ALA A 46 -9.20 9.92 16.52
N GLN A 47 -9.13 10.77 17.56
CA GLN A 47 -8.89 12.19 17.42
C GLN A 47 -7.45 12.49 16.96
N ASP A 48 -6.47 11.72 17.44
CA ASP A 48 -5.07 11.84 17.01
C ASP A 48 -4.91 11.51 15.52
N LEU A 49 -5.65 10.51 15.03
CA LEU A 49 -5.65 10.11 13.62
C LEU A 49 -6.48 11.06 12.73
N ALA A 50 -7.43 11.79 13.30
CA ALA A 50 -8.30 12.71 12.57
C ALA A 50 -7.62 14.04 12.21
N GLN A 51 -6.47 14.36 12.81
CA GLN A 51 -5.71 15.59 12.53
C GLN A 51 -5.06 15.62 11.14
N VAL A 52 -5.15 14.52 10.36
CA VAL A 52 -4.63 14.48 9.00
C VAL A 52 -5.43 15.43 8.12
N CYS A 53 -4.75 16.42 7.52
CA CYS A 53 -5.34 17.31 6.52
C CYS A 53 -5.94 16.48 5.37
N VAL A 54 -7.26 16.52 5.23
CA VAL A 54 -8.01 15.73 4.24
C VAL A 54 -7.56 16.06 2.82
N GLN A 55 -7.24 17.32 2.53
CA GLN A 55 -6.75 17.76 1.22
C GLN A 55 -5.41 17.11 0.89
N ASN A 56 -4.45 17.14 1.82
CA ASN A 56 -3.14 16.51 1.63
C ASN A 56 -3.27 14.99 1.45
N TRP A 57 -4.19 14.36 2.20
CA TRP A 57 -4.47 12.93 2.05
C TRP A 57 -5.09 12.59 0.69
N GLN A 58 -6.03 13.41 0.21
CA GLN A 58 -6.64 13.23 -1.11
C GLN A 58 -5.60 13.39 -2.23
N GLN A 59 -4.72 14.40 -2.12
CA GLN A 59 -3.65 14.64 -3.09
C GLN A 59 -2.65 13.48 -3.11
N LEU A 60 -2.20 13.01 -1.94
CA LEU A 60 -1.34 11.83 -1.86
C LEU A 60 -2.01 10.60 -2.49
N ARG A 61 -3.32 10.41 -2.28
CA ARG A 61 -4.06 9.31 -2.90
C ARG A 61 -4.21 9.48 -4.42
N SER A 62 -4.38 10.69 -4.95
CA SER A 62 -4.42 10.89 -6.40
C SER A 62 -3.09 10.55 -7.05
N ASP A 63 -1.98 10.93 -6.42
CA ASP A 63 -0.64 10.66 -6.94
C ASP A 63 -0.37 9.14 -6.97
N LEU A 64 -0.70 8.44 -5.89
CA LEU A 64 -0.59 6.98 -5.82
C LEU A 64 -1.53 6.26 -6.77
N ARG A 65 -2.70 6.85 -7.09
CA ARG A 65 -3.66 6.27 -8.03
C ARG A 65 -3.08 6.14 -9.43
N GLN A 66 -2.27 7.10 -9.88
CA GLN A 66 -1.61 7.02 -11.18
C GLN A 66 -0.70 5.78 -11.26
N HIS A 67 0.14 5.57 -10.25
CA HIS A 67 1.00 4.39 -10.18
C HIS A 67 0.20 3.08 -10.12
N GLN A 68 -0.93 3.07 -9.40
CA GLN A 68 -1.82 1.91 -9.35
C GLN A 68 -2.43 1.61 -10.72
N LEU A 69 -2.92 2.63 -11.43
CA LEU A 69 -3.51 2.48 -12.76
C LEU A 69 -2.49 1.93 -13.76
N HIS A 70 -1.26 2.45 -13.76
CA HIS A 70 -0.19 1.92 -14.61
C HIS A 70 0.10 0.45 -14.33
N ARG A 71 0.17 0.03 -13.07
CA ARG A 71 0.36 -1.39 -12.72
C ARG A 71 -0.80 -2.25 -13.22
N ILE A 72 -2.04 -1.79 -13.07
CA ILE A 72 -3.22 -2.51 -13.57
C ILE A 72 -3.17 -2.63 -15.09
N GLN A 73 -2.82 -1.55 -15.81
CA GLN A 73 -2.68 -1.58 -17.27
C GLN A 73 -1.59 -2.56 -17.72
N GLN A 74 -0.41 -2.52 -17.08
CA GLN A 74 0.67 -3.48 -17.35
C GLN A 74 0.24 -4.93 -17.10
N LEU A 75 -0.48 -5.19 -16.01
CA LEU A 75 -1.02 -6.53 -15.71
C LEU A 75 -2.04 -6.98 -16.75
N ARG A 76 -2.93 -6.08 -17.21
CA ARG A 76 -3.93 -6.37 -18.25
C ARG A 76 -3.24 -6.70 -19.57
N PHE A 77 -2.28 -5.88 -20.00
CA PHE A 77 -1.48 -6.11 -21.20
C PHE A 77 -0.74 -7.46 -21.15
N ARG A 78 -0.06 -7.75 -20.03
CA ARG A 78 0.66 -9.04 -19.85
C ARG A 78 -0.27 -10.25 -19.85
N ARG A 79 -1.54 -10.07 -19.44
CA ARG A 79 -2.53 -11.15 -19.39
C ARG A 79 -3.08 -11.48 -20.77
N ASN A 80 -3.40 -10.47 -21.58
CA ASN A 80 -3.84 -10.64 -22.97
C ASN A 80 -3.49 -9.37 -23.77
N PRO A 81 -2.40 -9.38 -24.56
CA PRO A 81 -1.95 -8.20 -25.26
C PRO A 81 -2.89 -7.81 -26.40
N GLU A 82 -3.41 -8.77 -27.17
CA GLU A 82 -4.28 -8.49 -28.33
C GLU A 82 -5.59 -7.82 -27.91
N ALA A 83 -6.29 -8.39 -26.92
CA ALA A 83 -7.53 -7.79 -26.42
C ALA A 83 -7.30 -6.40 -25.81
N PHE A 84 -6.14 -6.18 -25.18
CA PHE A 84 -5.80 -4.87 -24.62
C PHE A 84 -5.57 -3.82 -25.73
N LEU A 85 -4.86 -4.19 -26.81
CA LEU A 85 -4.62 -3.31 -27.95
C LEU A 85 -5.92 -3.00 -28.71
N ASP A 86 -6.76 -3.99 -28.99
CA ASP A 86 -8.08 -3.79 -29.62
C ASP A 86 -8.97 -2.85 -28.79
N THR A 87 -8.93 -2.96 -27.46
CA THR A 87 -9.65 -2.03 -26.57
C THR A 87 -9.08 -0.60 -26.65
N LEU A 88 -7.76 -0.45 -26.77
CA LEU A 88 -7.13 0.86 -26.91
C LEU A 88 -7.42 1.50 -28.26
N GLU A 89 -7.38 0.72 -29.34
CA GLU A 89 -7.71 1.20 -30.68
C GLU A 89 -9.14 1.74 -30.73
N LYS A 90 -10.11 1.03 -30.14
CA LYS A 90 -11.52 1.50 -30.04
C LYS A 90 -11.73 2.74 -29.18
N LEU A 91 -10.80 3.07 -28.28
CA LEU A 91 -10.90 4.26 -27.43
C LEU A 91 -10.24 5.49 -28.07
N LEU A 92 -9.33 5.27 -29.03
CA LEU A 92 -8.52 6.32 -29.66
C LEU A 92 -8.96 6.65 -31.10
N LEU A 93 -9.78 5.79 -31.72
CA LEU A 93 -10.40 5.95 -33.03
C LEU A 93 -11.92 6.09 -32.87
#